data_AF-A0A964PKQ5-F1
#
_entry.id   AF-A0A964PKQ5-F1
#
_cell.length_a   1.000
_cell.length_b   1.000
_cell.length_c   1.000
_cell.angle_alpha   90.00
_cell.angle_beta   90.00
_cell.angle_gamma   90.00
#
_symmetry.space_group_name_H-M   'P 1'
#
loop_
_entity.id
_entity.type
_entity.pdbx_description
1 polymer ?
#
loop_
_entity_poly.entity_id
_entity_poly.type
_entity_poly.pdbx_seq_one_letter_code
_entity_poly.pdbx_strand_id
1 'polypeptide(L)'
;MRILSNLLVIGLVCLGLLALLPLISISIAVVCAVFVFALWLLPIWIIATSDVTTGFEKIAWLLAMFCLSWFAWVFYFFLAPLKSKQQYYY
;
A
#
# COMPACT_ATOMS: atom_id res chain seq x y z
N MET A 1 -50.65 1.03 6.15
CA MET A 1 -49.80 1.30 4.97
C MET A 1 -48.75 2.38 5.22
N ARG A 2 -49.07 3.51 5.88
CA ARG A 2 -48.08 4.59 6.16
C ARG A 2 -46.87 4.13 7.00
N ILE A 3 -47.09 3.31 8.04
CA ILE A 3 -46.02 2.80 8.91
C ILE A 3 -45.07 1.86 8.17
N LEU A 4 -45.61 0.97 7.33
CA LEU A 4 -44.81 0.05 6.50
C LEU A 4 -43.91 0.83 5.53
N SER A 5 -44.47 1.88 4.91
CA SER A 5 -43.73 2.75 3.99
C SER A 5 -42.60 3.50 4.70
N ASN A 6 -42.85 4.03 5.90
CA ASN A 6 -41.83 4.72 6.68
C ASN A 6 -40.71 3.77 7.13
N LEU A 7 -41.04 2.55 7.56
CA LEU A 7 -40.03 1.54 7.92
C LEU A 7 -39.15 1.13 6.73
N LEU A 8 -39.75 1.00 5.54
CA LEU A 8 -39.02 0.69 4.30
C LEU A 8 -38.04 1.82 3.96
N VAL A 9 -38.47 3.08 4.05
CA VAL A 9 -37.61 4.25 3.82
C VAL A 9 -36.44 4.29 4.81
N ILE A 10 -36.71 4.06 6.11
CA ILE A 10 -35.66 4.02 7.13
C ILE A 10 -34.66 2.90 6.84
N GLY A 11 -35.13 1.70 6.48
CA GLY A 11 -34.27 0.58 6.12
C GLY A 11 -33.37 0.88 4.92
N LEU A 12 -33.92 1.54 3.90
CA LEU A 12 -33.17 1.92 2.69
C LEU A 12 -32.13 3.00 2.99
N VAL A 13 -32.47 3.96 3.85
CA VAL A 13 -31.52 4.99 4.33
C VAL A 13 -30.40 4.37 5.16
N CYS A 14 -30.71 3.44 6.08
CA CYS A 14 -29.70 2.71 6.85
C CYS A 14 -28.77 1.89 5.95
N LEU A 15 -29.31 1.21 4.93
CA LEU A 15 -28.51 0.48 3.94
C LEU A 15 -27.61 1.43 3.14
N GLY A 16 -28.12 2.58 2.72
CA GLY A 16 -27.32 3.61 2.04
C GLY A 16 -26.17 4.13 2.91
N LEU A 17 -26.43 4.43 4.18
CA LEU A 17 -25.40 4.84 5.15
C LEU A 17 -24.35 3.75 5.39
N LEU A 18 -24.78 2.50 5.50
CA LEU A 18 -23.87 1.36 5.67
C LEU A 18 -22.96 1.20 4.45
N ALA A 19 -23.48 1.42 3.23
CA ALA A 19 -22.72 1.35 1.99
C ALA A 19 -21.71 2.50 1.79
N LEU A 20 -21.90 3.64 2.47
CA LEU A 20 -20.95 4.76 2.42
C LEU A 20 -19.65 4.44 3.19
N LEU A 21 -19.71 3.65 4.25
CA LEU A 21 -18.54 3.26 5.06
C LEU A 21 -17.45 2.55 4.23
N PRO A 22 -17.74 1.48 3.47
CA PRO A 22 -16.73 0.83 2.63
C PRO A 22 -16.28 1.72 1.47
N LEU A 23 -17.14 2.60 0.96
CA LEU A 23 -16.76 3.49 -0.14
C LEU A 23 -15.70 4.52 0.32
N ILE A 24 -15.88 5.07 1.53
CA ILE A 24 -14.91 5.98 2.15
C ILE A 24 -13.60 5.22 2.45
N SER A 25 -13.68 4.01 3.00
CA SER A 25 -12.47 3.23 3.31
C SER A 25 -11.66 2.88 2.07
N ILE A 26 -12.32 2.47 0.98
CA ILE A 26 -11.67 2.21 -0.31
C ILE A 26 -11.03 3.49 -0.85
N SER A 27 -11.73 4.62 -0.79
CA SER A 27 -11.21 5.90 -1.26
C SER A 27 -9.93 6.30 -0.51
N ILE A 28 -9.94 6.19 0.82
CA ILE A 28 -8.76 6.47 1.65
C ILE A 28 -7.63 5.48 1.33
N ALA A 29 -7.93 4.19 1.20
CA ALA A 29 -6.94 3.16 0.88
C ALA A 29 -6.26 3.44 -0.47
N VAL A 30 -7.02 3.85 -1.49
CA VAL A 30 -6.48 4.22 -2.81
C VAL A 30 -5.58 5.44 -2.71
N VAL A 31 -5.99 6.49 -2.00
CA VAL A 31 -5.17 7.70 -1.80
C VAL A 31 -3.88 7.37 -1.07
N CYS A 32 -3.95 6.59 0.02
CA CYS A 32 -2.77 6.15 0.76
C CYS A 32 -1.84 5.29 -0.10
N ALA A 33 -2.38 4.36 -0.90
CA ALA A 33 -1.58 3.51 -1.78
C ALA A 33 -0.83 4.34 -2.83
N VAL A 34 -1.51 5.32 -3.46
CA VAL A 34 -0.89 6.24 -4.42
C VAL A 34 0.21 7.07 -3.74
N PHE A 35 -0.04 7.56 -2.53
CA PHE A 35 0.94 8.33 -1.78
C PHE A 35 2.19 7.51 -1.41
N VAL A 36 2.01 6.29 -0.92
CA VAL A 36 3.13 5.38 -0.61
C VAL A 36 3.90 5.01 -1.88
N PHE A 37 3.21 4.77 -2.98
CA PHE A 37 3.84 4.50 -4.27
C PHE A 37 4.65 5.71 -4.77
N ALA A 38 4.13 6.93 -4.62
CA ALA A 38 4.85 8.16 -4.96
C ALA A 38 6.11 8.35 -4.09
N LEU A 39 6.02 8.09 -2.78
CA LEU A 39 7.19 8.11 -1.88
C LEU A 39 8.23 7.04 -2.26
N TRP A 40 7.80 5.86 -2.68
CA TRP A 40 8.67 4.80 -3.16
C TRP A 40 9.37 5.16 -4.47
N LEU A 41 8.69 5.90 -5.36
CA LEU A 41 9.24 6.38 -6.63
C LEU A 41 10.14 7.63 -6.47
N LEU A 42 10.03 8.34 -5.36
CA LEU A 42 10.76 9.56 -5.04
C LEU A 42 12.30 9.43 -5.20
N PRO A 43 12.98 8.39 -4.67
CA PRO A 43 14.42 8.22 -4.89
C PRO A 43 14.78 8.06 -6.37
N ILE A 44 13.96 7.35 -7.15
CA ILE A 44 14.15 7.19 -8.60
C ILE A 44 14.03 8.56 -9.27
N TRP A 45 13.05 9.37 -8.88
CA TRP A 45 12.85 10.73 -9.39
C TRP A 45 14.00 11.68 -9.06
N ILE A 46 14.51 11.65 -7.82
CA ILE A 46 15.65 12.46 -7.39
C ILE A 46 16.85 12.14 -8.27
N ILE A 47 17.21 10.86 -8.39
CA ILE A 47 18.37 10.43 -9.20
C ILE A 47 18.15 10.83 -10.66
N ALA A 48 16.94 10.61 -11.19
CA ALA A 48 16.58 10.94 -12.56
C ALA A 48 16.64 12.44 -12.88
N THR A 49 16.39 13.32 -11.92
CA THR A 49 16.41 14.79 -12.11
C THR A 49 17.75 15.41 -11.72
N SER A 50 18.57 14.72 -10.93
CA SER A 50 19.85 15.25 -10.48
C SER A 50 20.85 15.41 -11.64
N ASP A 51 21.49 16.59 -11.70
CA ASP A 51 22.62 16.90 -12.57
C ASP A 51 23.96 16.42 -12.00
N VAL A 52 23.95 15.80 -10.81
CA VAL A 52 25.17 15.38 -10.08
C VAL A 52 25.76 14.08 -10.62
N THR A 53 24.94 13.20 -11.19
CA THR A 53 25.37 11.89 -11.73
C THR A 53 25.28 11.87 -13.26
N THR A 54 26.37 11.48 -13.93
CA THR A 54 26.43 11.45 -15.40
C THR A 54 25.87 10.14 -15.98
N GLY A 55 25.56 10.12 -17.28
CA GLY A 55 24.68 9.13 -17.94
C GLY A 55 24.81 7.66 -17.49
N PHE A 56 26.02 7.10 -17.44
CA PHE A 56 26.23 5.69 -17.05
C PHE A 56 26.10 5.47 -15.53
N GLU A 57 26.59 6.42 -14.73
CA GLU A 57 26.45 6.39 -13.26
C GLU A 57 24.98 6.43 -12.84
N LYS A 58 24.17 7.22 -13.55
CA LYS A 58 22.73 7.35 -13.32
C LYS A 58 21.99 6.02 -13.53
N ILE A 59 22.36 5.28 -14.57
CA ILE A 59 21.81 3.96 -14.86
C ILE A 59 22.24 2.95 -13.79
N ALA A 60 23.50 2.99 -13.35
CA ALA A 60 24.01 2.13 -12.28
C ALA A 60 23.27 2.38 -10.95
N TRP A 61 23.00 3.65 -10.61
CA TRP A 61 22.24 4.01 -9.41
C TRP A 61 20.77 3.59 -9.49
N LEU A 62 20.11 3.75 -10.64
CA LEU A 62 18.74 3.28 -10.83
C LEU A 62 18.65 1.75 -10.71
N LEU A 63 19.60 1.04 -11.32
CA LEU A 63 19.67 -0.42 -11.26
C LEU A 63 19.97 -0.91 -9.83
N ALA A 64 20.85 -0.23 -9.10
CA ALA A 64 21.11 -0.51 -7.69
C ALA A 64 19.87 -0.30 -6.81
N MET A 65 19.11 0.77 -7.03
CA MET A 65 17.85 1.02 -6.31
C MET A 65 16.79 -0.04 -6.59
N PHE A 66 16.64 -0.43 -7.86
CA PHE A 66 15.73 -1.52 -8.23
C PHE A 66 16.15 -2.84 -7.56
N CYS A 67 17.45 -3.15 -7.60
CA CYS A 67 17.99 -4.34 -6.96
C CYS A 67 17.71 -4.31 -5.45
N LEU A 68 18.10 -3.25 -4.72
CA LEU A 68 17.91 -3.15 -3.27
C LEU A 68 16.43 -3.20 -2.86
N SER A 69 15.56 -2.47 -3.55
CA SER A 69 14.14 -2.43 -3.20
C SER A 69 13.43 -3.76 -3.51
N TRP A 70 13.77 -4.42 -4.62
CA TRP A 70 13.13 -5.67 -5.02
C TRP A 70 13.73 -6.88 -4.28
N PHE A 71 15.06 -6.94 -4.13
CA PHE A 71 15.73 -8.07 -3.47
C PHE A 71 15.46 -8.13 -1.97
N ALA A 72 15.08 -7.04 -1.31
CA ALA A 72 14.73 -7.08 0.12
C ALA A 72 13.66 -8.15 0.43
N TRP A 73 12.70 -8.34 -0.47
CA TRP A 73 11.66 -9.37 -0.30
C TRP A 73 12.17 -10.78 -0.58
N VAL A 74 13.08 -10.94 -1.54
CA VAL A 74 13.74 -12.23 -1.83
C VAL A 74 14.61 -12.66 -0.64
N PHE A 75 15.39 -11.74 -0.07
CA PHE A 75 16.15 -11.99 1.15
C PHE A 75 15.26 -12.30 2.34
N TYR A 76 14.09 -11.64 2.45
CA TYR A 76 13.12 -12.00 3.48
C TYR A 76 12.70 -13.47 3.37
N PHE A 77 12.40 -14.02 2.19
CA PHE A 77 12.07 -15.45 2.09
C PHE A 77 13.22 -16.38 2.43
N PHE A 78 14.46 -16.00 2.11
CA PHE A 78 15.64 -16.82 2.40
C PHE A 78 16.08 -16.76 3.86
N LEU A 79 15.99 -15.60 4.50
CA LEU A 79 16.40 -15.39 5.90
C LEU A 79 15.25 -15.55 6.89
N ALA A 80 13.98 -15.47 6.46
CA ALA A 80 12.86 -15.69 7.34
C ALA A 80 12.98 -17.08 7.96
N PRO A 81 13.02 -17.17 9.31
CA PRO A 81 13.18 -18.44 9.98
C PRO A 81 11.98 -19.35 9.66
N LEU A 82 12.24 -20.42 8.92
CA LEU A 82 11.25 -21.46 8.61
C LEU A 82 10.85 -22.31 9.84
N LYS A 83 11.56 -22.14 10.96
CA LYS A 83 11.34 -22.91 12.17
C LYS A 83 10.33 -22.19 13.07
N SER A 84 9.23 -22.88 13.39
CA SER A 84 8.32 -22.50 14.47
C SER A 84 9.13 -22.14 15.71
N LYS A 85 8.91 -20.92 16.23
CA LYS A 85 9.47 -20.47 17.50
C LYS A 85 8.81 -21.35 18.57
N GLN A 86 9.41 -22.50 18.87
CA GLN A 86 8.95 -23.36 19.96
C GLN A 86 8.93 -22.50 21.21
N GLN A 87 7.72 -22.13 21.64
CA GLN A 87 7.50 -21.42 22.89
C GLN A 87 7.83 -22.41 24.00
N TYR A 88 9.09 -22.40 24.43
CA TYR A 88 9.44 -22.97 25.72
C TYR A 88 8.77 -22.09 26.78
N TYR A 89 7.60 -22.52 27.24
CA TYR A 89 7.02 -22.07 28.50
C TYR A 89 7.99 -22.52 29.61
N TYR A 90 8.67 -21.56 30.22
CA TYR A 90 9.45 -21.75 31.45
C TYR A 90 8.54 -21.51 32.65
#